data_AF-A0AAV8E812-F1
#
_entry.id   AF-A0AAV8E812-F1
#
_cell.length_a   1.000
_cell.length_b   1.000
_cell.length_c   1.000
_cell.angle_alpha   90.00
_cell.angle_beta   90.00
_cell.angle_gamma   90.00
#
_symmetry.space_group_name_H-M   'P 1'
#
loop_
_entity.id
_entity.type
_entity.pdbx_description
1 polymer ?
#
loop_
_entity_poly.entity_id
_entity_poly.type
_entity_poly.pdbx_seq_one_letter_code
_entity_poly.pdbx_strand_id
1 'polypeptide(L)'
;MFKFSHCHRFTIALTHMAARKSHRLPQIAGASSSPFETAKKPRTMASGSAIKDEFAKHADYLNNLNEKRERVVKASRDVTMNSKKVIFQVHRISKYNKEEVLSKAEDDLAAVTNQFMAKLIKELQGTDFWKLRRAYTFGVQEYIEAATFCRFCKTGTLLNLSEINSSLLALSDKSVEPLQINVLDYLLGVADLTGELMRLAIGRISDGEIEYAQKICQFVRDLYRELIVIVPLMDDHAEMKKKMEVMLQSVTKIENACFGVHVRGSEYIPLLGTDNPDFSFFGISDFE
;
A
#
# COMPACT_ATOMS: atom_id res chain seq x y z
N MET A 1 14.16 19.80 -6.66
CA MET A 1 15.49 19.45 -6.12
C MET A 1 15.34 19.20 -4.61
N PHE A 2 14.91 17.99 -4.22
CA PHE A 2 14.73 17.65 -2.81
C PHE A 2 16.05 17.11 -2.23
N LYS A 3 16.49 17.63 -1.08
CA LYS A 3 17.68 17.14 -0.36
C LYS A 3 17.25 16.21 0.76
N PHE A 4 17.34 14.90 0.54
CA PHE A 4 17.37 13.91 1.63
C PHE A 4 18.82 13.53 1.93
N SER A 5 19.43 14.23 2.88
CA SER A 5 20.74 13.87 3.44
C SER A 5 20.53 13.28 4.83
N HIS A 6 20.54 11.95 4.94
CA HIS A 6 21.15 11.17 6.05
C HIS A 6 20.92 9.66 5.82
N CYS A 7 21.73 9.06 4.96
CA CYS A 7 21.96 7.62 4.92
C CYS A 7 23.42 7.37 5.26
N HIS A 8 23.70 6.74 6.40
CA HIS A 8 24.88 5.91 6.71
C HIS A 8 24.97 5.68 8.24
N ARG A 9 24.42 4.55 8.72
CA ARG A 9 24.74 3.84 9.99
C ARG A 9 23.66 2.80 10.28
N PHE A 10 23.62 1.70 9.53
CA PHE A 10 23.06 0.41 9.97
C PHE A 10 23.52 -0.70 8.99
N THR A 11 24.80 -1.04 9.10
CA THR A 11 25.40 -2.24 8.49
C THR A 11 26.10 -2.99 9.61
N ILE A 12 26.11 -4.33 9.55
CA ILE A 12 26.57 -5.27 10.59
C ILE A 12 25.49 -5.58 11.64
N ALA A 13 24.71 -6.63 11.41
CA ALA A 13 24.62 -7.84 12.26
C ALA A 13 23.33 -8.65 11.97
N LEU A 14 23.45 -9.76 11.23
CA LEU A 14 22.88 -11.08 11.58
C LEU A 14 23.20 -12.11 10.47
N THR A 15 24.38 -12.73 10.55
CA THR A 15 24.61 -14.04 9.93
C THR A 15 24.33 -15.15 10.97
N HIS A 16 23.83 -16.30 10.48
CA HIS A 16 23.37 -17.50 11.20
C HIS A 16 21.87 -17.53 11.60
N MET A 17 21.05 -18.32 10.89
CA MET A 17 20.86 -19.76 11.18
C MET A 17 20.19 -20.45 9.98
N ALA A 18 20.83 -21.50 9.46
CA ALA A 18 20.27 -22.27 8.34
C ALA A 18 19.23 -23.31 8.82
N ALA A 19 17.98 -23.19 8.36
CA ALA A 19 16.94 -24.17 8.63
C ALA A 19 17.12 -25.43 7.76
N ARG A 20 17.27 -26.60 8.39
CA ARG A 20 17.40 -27.90 7.70
C ARG A 20 16.06 -28.37 7.14
N LYS A 21 16.07 -28.96 5.94
CA LYS A 21 14.90 -29.59 5.31
C LYS A 21 14.45 -30.84 6.09
N SER A 22 13.14 -31.05 6.19
CA SER A 22 12.54 -32.25 6.78
C SER A 22 12.71 -33.47 5.86
N HIS A 23 13.10 -34.61 6.42
CA HIS A 23 13.10 -35.90 5.73
C HIS A 23 11.81 -36.69 6.05
N ARG A 24 11.16 -37.24 5.02
CA ARG A 24 10.15 -38.30 5.18
C ARG A 24 10.88 -39.63 5.36
N LEU A 25 10.40 -40.48 6.26
CA LEU A 25 10.82 -41.88 6.38
C LEU A 25 9.82 -42.82 5.68
N PRO A 26 10.25 -43.99 5.14
CA PRO A 26 9.38 -44.90 4.39
C PRO A 26 8.62 -45.89 5.29
N GLN A 27 7.52 -46.44 4.78
CA GLN A 27 6.84 -47.60 5.37
C GLN A 27 7.66 -48.88 5.15
N ILE A 28 7.60 -49.80 6.13
CA ILE A 28 7.99 -51.21 5.98
C ILE A 28 6.84 -52.06 6.53
N ALA A 29 6.55 -53.19 5.88
CA ALA A 29 5.46 -54.10 6.22
C ALA A 29 5.97 -55.51 6.57
N GLY A 30 5.23 -56.20 7.44
CA GLY A 30 5.16 -57.67 7.49
C GLY A 30 6.12 -58.41 8.43
N ALA A 31 5.56 -59.00 9.49
CA ALA A 31 5.82 -60.39 9.93
C ALA A 31 4.86 -60.77 11.09
N SER A 32 4.49 -62.05 11.18
CA SER A 32 3.49 -62.59 12.10
C SER A 32 4.07 -63.59 13.10
N SER A 33 3.55 -63.63 14.33
CA SER A 33 3.23 -64.84 15.11
C SER A 33 2.89 -64.52 16.58
N SER A 34 2.15 -65.43 17.21
CA SER A 34 1.66 -65.41 18.60
C SER A 34 1.98 -66.76 19.28
N PRO A 35 1.54 -67.07 20.50
CA PRO A 35 1.22 -66.24 21.68
C PRO A 35 2.01 -66.68 22.93
N PHE A 36 2.17 -65.82 23.96
CA PHE A 36 2.25 -66.30 25.36
C PHE A 36 1.78 -65.21 26.33
N GLU A 37 1.18 -65.65 27.43
CA GLU A 37 0.41 -64.80 28.34
C GLU A 37 1.28 -63.90 29.23
N THR A 38 0.83 -62.67 29.46
CA THR A 38 0.54 -62.16 30.81
C THR A 38 -0.22 -60.85 30.69
N ALA A 39 -1.47 -60.82 31.15
CA ALA A 39 -2.29 -59.61 31.18
C ALA A 39 -1.80 -58.63 32.27
N LYS A 40 -0.65 -57.99 32.03
CA LYS A 40 -0.23 -56.81 32.81
C LYS A 40 -1.21 -55.68 32.51
N LYS A 41 -2.12 -55.40 33.45
CA LYS A 41 -2.94 -54.17 33.45
C LYS A 41 -2.03 -53.00 33.07
N PRO A 42 -2.39 -52.16 32.08
CA PRO A 42 -1.58 -50.99 31.78
C PRO A 42 -1.53 -50.14 33.05
N ARG A 43 -0.33 -49.94 33.61
CA ARG A 43 -0.12 -48.89 34.61
C ARG A 43 -0.50 -47.58 33.93
N THR A 44 -1.66 -47.04 34.28
CA THR A 44 -2.09 -45.70 33.87
C THR A 44 -1.17 -44.72 34.57
N MET A 45 -0.01 -44.46 33.96
CA MET A 45 0.99 -43.54 34.47
C MET A 45 0.32 -42.17 34.63
N ALA A 46 0.41 -41.55 35.81
CA ALA A 46 -0.17 -40.24 36.10
C ALA A 46 0.34 -39.12 35.15
N SER A 47 1.45 -39.38 34.44
CA SER A 47 1.92 -38.69 33.23
C SER A 47 0.81 -38.31 32.24
N GLY A 48 -0.23 -39.14 32.10
CA GLY A 48 -1.37 -38.86 31.21
C GLY A 48 -2.25 -37.68 31.63
N SER A 49 -2.21 -37.23 32.90
CA SER A 49 -2.84 -35.98 33.34
C SER A 49 -1.96 -34.79 32.94
N ALA A 50 -0.72 -34.76 33.45
CA ALA A 50 0.19 -33.63 33.26
C ALA A 50 0.39 -33.24 31.78
N ILE A 51 0.47 -34.23 30.88
CA ILE A 51 0.54 -33.96 29.43
C ILE A 51 -0.76 -33.30 28.93
N LYS A 52 -1.94 -33.81 29.32
CA LYS A 52 -3.23 -33.19 28.93
C LYS A 52 -3.37 -31.78 29.49
N ASP A 53 -2.90 -31.55 30.71
CA ASP A 53 -2.94 -30.25 31.38
C ASP A 53 -2.06 -29.21 30.64
N GLU A 54 -0.89 -29.61 30.12
CA GLU A 54 -0.08 -28.76 29.23
C GLU A 54 -0.74 -28.54 27.86
N PHE A 55 -1.32 -29.58 27.25
CA PHE A 55 -2.06 -29.43 25.98
C PHE A 55 -3.29 -28.51 26.13
N ALA A 56 -3.97 -28.51 27.29
CA ALA A 56 -5.06 -27.59 27.59
C ALA A 56 -4.56 -26.14 27.63
N LYS A 57 -3.48 -25.84 28.36
CA LYS A 57 -2.85 -24.51 28.38
C LYS A 57 -2.46 -24.03 26.97
N HIS A 58 -1.91 -24.93 26.14
CA HIS A 58 -1.58 -24.60 24.75
C HIS A 58 -2.81 -24.34 23.89
N ALA A 59 -3.90 -25.10 24.07
CA ALA A 59 -5.16 -24.85 23.39
C ALA A 59 -5.75 -23.49 23.77
N ASP A 60 -5.79 -23.17 25.07
CA ASP A 60 -6.28 -21.87 25.57
C ASP A 60 -5.45 -20.71 25.03
N TYR A 61 -4.12 -20.83 25.02
CA TYR A 61 -3.24 -19.82 24.42
C TYR A 61 -3.53 -19.61 22.92
N LEU A 62 -3.68 -20.69 22.15
CA LEU A 62 -3.97 -20.62 20.71
C LEU A 62 -5.37 -20.06 20.42
N ASN A 63 -6.37 -20.41 21.24
CA ASN A 63 -7.72 -19.86 21.16
C ASN A 63 -7.72 -18.35 21.39
N ASN A 64 -7.10 -17.89 22.49
CA ASN A 64 -6.96 -16.46 22.80
C ASN A 64 -6.21 -15.68 21.69
N LEU A 65 -5.15 -16.27 21.11
CA LEU A 65 -4.43 -15.67 19.98
C LEU A 65 -5.31 -15.59 18.72
N ASN A 66 -6.10 -16.63 18.44
CA ASN A 66 -7.00 -16.64 17.29
C ASN A 66 -8.14 -15.63 17.45
N GLU A 67 -8.74 -15.52 18.64
CA GLU A 67 -9.75 -14.50 18.94
C GLU A 67 -9.20 -13.08 18.76
N LYS A 68 -7.99 -12.80 19.26
CA LYS A 68 -7.32 -11.50 19.03
C LYS A 68 -7.10 -11.28 17.52
N ARG A 69 -6.59 -12.28 16.79
CA ARG A 69 -6.41 -12.20 15.34
C ARG A 69 -7.70 -11.85 14.62
N GLU A 70 -8.83 -12.47 14.98
CA GLU A 70 -10.14 -12.17 14.36
C GLU A 70 -10.65 -10.75 14.69
N ARG A 71 -10.36 -10.21 15.89
CA ARG A 71 -10.65 -8.79 16.19
C ARG A 71 -9.78 -7.84 15.36
N VAL A 72 -8.49 -8.13 15.22
CA VAL A 72 -7.55 -7.38 14.37
C VAL A 72 -7.97 -7.41 12.90
N VAL A 73 -8.38 -8.57 12.35
CA VAL A 73 -8.90 -8.69 10.97
C VAL A 73 -10.15 -7.81 10.78
N LYS A 74 -11.07 -7.80 11.75
CA LYS A 74 -12.27 -6.94 11.69
C LYS A 74 -11.90 -5.45 11.70
N ALA A 75 -11.04 -5.02 12.62
CA ALA A 75 -10.56 -3.63 12.67
C ALA A 75 -9.81 -3.23 11.38
N SER A 76 -8.97 -4.09 10.82
CA SER A 76 -8.30 -3.85 9.54
C SER A 76 -9.28 -3.67 8.38
N ARG A 77 -10.38 -4.43 8.34
CA ARG A 77 -11.42 -4.29 7.31
C ARG A 77 -12.17 -2.97 7.46
N ASP A 78 -12.44 -2.54 8.69
CA ASP A 78 -13.03 -1.22 8.97
C ASP A 78 -12.10 -0.09 8.45
N VAL A 79 -10.79 -0.19 8.67
CA VAL A 79 -9.80 0.75 8.11
C VAL A 79 -9.85 0.74 6.58
N THR A 80 -9.66 -0.43 5.92
CA THR A 80 -9.71 -0.55 4.45
C THR A 80 -10.97 0.07 3.85
N MET A 81 -12.15 -0.25 4.42
CA MET A 81 -13.43 0.22 3.90
C MET A 81 -13.56 1.75 3.95
N ASN A 82 -13.04 2.40 5.00
CA ASN A 82 -13.20 3.84 5.16
C ASN A 82 -12.06 4.63 4.48
N SER A 83 -10.83 4.08 4.42
CA SER A 83 -9.77 4.61 3.54
C SER A 83 -10.20 4.65 2.07
N LYS A 84 -10.92 3.63 1.58
CA LYS A 84 -11.52 3.64 0.23
C LYS A 84 -12.50 4.79 0.02
N LYS A 85 -13.32 5.12 1.02
CA LYS A 85 -14.25 6.26 0.93
C LYS A 85 -13.50 7.58 0.80
N VAL A 86 -12.39 7.76 1.52
CA VAL A 86 -11.49 8.92 1.38
C VAL A 86 -10.93 8.99 -0.04
N ILE A 87 -10.38 7.89 -0.57
CA ILE A 87 -9.85 7.83 -1.95
C ILE A 87 -10.95 8.19 -2.97
N PHE A 88 -12.15 7.62 -2.85
CA PHE A 88 -13.29 7.96 -3.71
C PHE A 88 -13.81 9.40 -3.53
N GLN A 89 -13.62 10.02 -2.36
CA GLN A 89 -13.94 11.42 -2.13
C GLN A 89 -12.90 12.32 -2.82
N VAL A 90 -11.59 12.03 -2.71
CA VAL A 90 -10.51 12.76 -3.40
C VAL A 90 -10.66 12.71 -4.92
N HIS A 91 -11.10 11.59 -5.49
CA HIS A 91 -11.37 11.48 -6.95
C HIS A 91 -12.49 12.40 -7.47
N ARG A 92 -13.26 13.05 -6.59
CA ARG A 92 -14.29 14.05 -6.98
C ARG A 92 -13.74 15.45 -7.22
N ILE A 93 -12.42 15.64 -7.06
CA ILE A 93 -11.75 16.91 -7.35
C ILE A 93 -11.96 17.26 -8.82
N SER A 94 -12.39 18.49 -9.04
CA SER A 94 -12.40 19.22 -10.31
C SER A 94 -11.80 20.60 -10.10
N LYS A 95 -11.62 21.34 -11.20
CA LYS A 95 -11.17 22.74 -11.19
C LYS A 95 -11.99 23.69 -10.30
N TYR A 96 -13.25 23.37 -10.00
CA TYR A 96 -14.19 24.31 -9.35
C TYR A 96 -14.54 23.97 -7.89
N ASN A 97 -14.21 22.77 -7.41
CA ASN A 97 -14.63 22.27 -6.09
C ASN A 97 -13.45 21.68 -5.28
N LYS A 98 -12.21 21.93 -5.70
CA LYS A 98 -11.01 21.29 -5.15
C LYS A 98 -10.91 21.48 -3.63
N GLU A 99 -11.10 22.70 -3.15
CA GLU A 99 -10.96 23.07 -1.74
C GLU A 99 -12.04 22.39 -0.87
N GLU A 100 -13.30 22.39 -1.31
CA GLU A 100 -14.42 21.73 -0.63
C GLU A 100 -14.20 20.21 -0.56
N VAL A 101 -13.86 19.60 -1.70
CA VAL A 101 -13.65 18.15 -1.80
C VAL A 101 -12.47 17.71 -0.93
N LEU A 102 -11.38 18.48 -0.91
CA LEU A 102 -10.21 18.21 -0.07
C LEU A 102 -10.48 18.43 1.42
N SER A 103 -11.17 19.50 1.81
CA SER A 103 -11.54 19.72 3.21
C SER A 103 -12.32 18.52 3.75
N LYS A 104 -13.34 18.08 3.00
CA LYS A 104 -14.12 16.90 3.37
C LYS A 104 -13.29 15.61 3.37
N ALA A 105 -12.38 15.43 2.41
CA ALA A 105 -11.49 14.27 2.40
C ALA A 105 -10.53 14.24 3.61
N GLU A 106 -10.08 15.41 4.08
CA GLU A 106 -9.26 15.53 5.29
C GLU A 106 -10.08 15.26 6.56
N ASP A 107 -11.32 15.71 6.64
CA ASP A 107 -12.23 15.38 7.75
C ASP A 107 -12.56 13.86 7.78
N ASP A 108 -12.88 13.28 6.63
CA ASP A 108 -13.11 11.84 6.48
C ASP A 108 -11.83 11.04 6.85
N LEU A 109 -10.64 11.50 6.44
CA LEU A 109 -9.36 10.88 6.80
C LEU A 109 -9.06 11.01 8.30
N ALA A 110 -9.31 12.16 8.90
CA ALA A 110 -9.16 12.37 10.35
C ALA A 110 -10.10 11.46 11.14
N ALA A 111 -11.31 11.19 10.65
CA ALA A 111 -12.19 10.17 11.22
C ALA A 111 -11.59 8.76 11.08
N VAL A 112 -10.96 8.41 9.95
CA VAL A 112 -10.25 7.13 9.80
C VAL A 112 -9.11 6.98 10.81
N THR A 113 -8.28 8.02 10.96
CA THR A 113 -7.18 8.08 11.93
C THR A 113 -7.70 7.92 13.37
N ASN A 114 -8.64 8.79 13.78
CA ASN A 114 -9.08 8.89 15.17
C ASN A 114 -10.04 7.78 15.62
N GLN A 115 -10.70 7.06 14.70
CA GLN A 115 -11.66 6.00 15.03
C GLN A 115 -11.15 4.61 14.64
N PHE A 116 -10.87 4.37 13.36
CA PHE A 116 -10.56 3.02 12.86
C PHE A 116 -9.11 2.62 13.10
N MET A 117 -8.15 3.52 12.83
CA MET A 117 -6.74 3.28 13.17
C MET A 117 -6.54 3.24 14.69
N ALA A 118 -7.15 4.15 15.46
CA ALA A 118 -7.13 4.08 16.93
C ALA A 118 -7.67 2.74 17.49
N LYS A 119 -8.78 2.23 16.95
CA LYS A 119 -9.34 0.90 17.30
C LYS A 119 -8.38 -0.24 16.94
N LEU A 120 -7.76 -0.19 15.76
CA LEU A 120 -6.77 -1.19 15.34
C LEU A 120 -5.53 -1.18 16.26
N ILE A 121 -5.02 0.00 16.60
CA ILE A 121 -3.89 0.17 17.52
C ILE A 121 -4.24 -0.41 18.90
N LYS A 122 -5.45 -0.18 19.41
CA LYS A 122 -5.87 -0.70 20.72
C LYS A 122 -5.91 -2.23 20.82
N GLU A 123 -6.19 -2.94 19.72
CA GLU A 123 -6.19 -4.41 19.67
C GLU A 123 -4.78 -5.03 19.55
N LEU A 124 -3.76 -4.21 19.22
CA LEU A 124 -2.37 -4.62 19.03
C LEU A 124 -1.51 -4.12 20.20
N GLN A 125 -0.96 -5.04 21.01
CA GLN A 125 -0.15 -4.68 22.18
C GLN A 125 1.20 -5.40 22.19
N GLY A 126 2.27 -4.63 22.42
CA GLY A 126 3.65 -5.12 22.50
C GLY A 126 4.00 -6.02 21.30
N THR A 127 4.21 -7.32 21.55
CA THR A 127 4.66 -8.26 20.52
C THR A 127 3.66 -8.57 19.40
N ASP A 128 2.43 -8.06 19.48
CA ASP A 128 1.39 -8.36 18.49
C ASP A 128 1.68 -7.79 17.09
N PHE A 129 2.42 -6.67 17.00
CA PHE A 129 2.69 -5.99 15.72
C PHE A 129 3.33 -6.94 14.69
N TRP A 130 4.39 -7.66 15.08
CA TRP A 130 5.04 -8.62 14.19
C TRP A 130 4.28 -9.94 14.09
N LYS A 131 3.71 -10.45 15.19
CA LYS A 131 2.96 -11.72 15.22
C LYS A 131 1.70 -11.68 14.35
N LEU A 132 1.00 -10.56 14.34
CA LEU A 132 -0.30 -10.38 13.68
C LEU A 132 -0.24 -9.50 12.43
N ARG A 133 0.95 -9.12 11.92
CA ARG A 133 1.10 -8.27 10.71
C ARG A 133 0.18 -8.68 9.56
N ARG A 134 0.10 -9.99 9.25
CA ARG A 134 -0.73 -10.53 8.15
C ARG A 134 -2.25 -10.32 8.34
N ALA A 135 -2.70 -9.97 9.54
CA ALA A 135 -4.10 -9.68 9.84
C ALA A 135 -4.48 -8.21 9.59
N TYR A 136 -3.51 -7.29 9.53
CA TYR A 136 -3.77 -5.84 9.41
C TYR A 136 -3.02 -5.11 8.28
N THR A 137 -1.97 -5.72 7.72
CA THR A 137 -1.10 -5.16 6.67
C THR A 137 -1.87 -4.45 5.54
N PHE A 138 -2.93 -5.06 5.00
CA PHE A 138 -3.76 -4.47 3.94
C PHE A 138 -4.58 -3.25 4.38
N GLY A 139 -5.05 -3.21 5.63
CA GLY A 139 -5.74 -2.02 6.17
C GLY A 139 -4.79 -0.84 6.33
N VAL A 140 -3.57 -1.11 6.81
CA VAL A 140 -2.52 -0.10 6.95
C VAL A 140 -2.07 0.43 5.58
N GLN A 141 -1.85 -0.43 4.59
CA GLN A 141 -1.49 -0.03 3.22
C GLN A 141 -2.53 0.90 2.60
N GLU A 142 -3.81 0.55 2.68
CA GLU A 142 -4.92 1.37 2.16
C GLU A 142 -5.04 2.72 2.90
N TYR A 143 -4.74 2.77 4.21
CA TYR A 143 -4.67 4.01 4.97
C TYR A 143 -3.49 4.91 4.52
N ILE A 144 -2.32 4.33 4.26
CA ILE A 144 -1.16 5.07 3.71
C ILE A 144 -1.50 5.64 2.34
N GLU A 145 -2.12 4.84 1.46
CA GLU A 145 -2.59 5.26 0.14
C GLU A 145 -3.55 6.45 0.25
N ALA A 146 -4.60 6.35 1.06
CA ALA A 146 -5.54 7.45 1.30
C ALA A 146 -4.86 8.72 1.85
N ALA A 147 -3.98 8.58 2.85
CA ALA A 147 -3.32 9.71 3.50
C ALA A 147 -2.30 10.41 2.58
N THR A 148 -1.51 9.63 1.83
CA THR A 148 -0.56 10.16 0.85
C THR A 148 -1.26 10.78 -0.36
N PHE A 149 -2.41 10.23 -0.79
CA PHE A 149 -3.21 10.79 -1.89
C PHE A 149 -3.84 12.14 -1.51
N CYS A 150 -4.39 12.25 -0.29
CA CYS A 150 -4.86 13.53 0.25
C CYS A 150 -3.73 14.57 0.32
N ARG A 151 -2.56 14.20 0.88
CA ARG A 151 -1.40 15.09 0.96
C ARG A 151 -0.97 15.56 -0.43
N PHE A 152 -0.81 14.65 -1.39
CA PHE A 152 -0.40 15.02 -2.74
C PHE A 152 -1.39 16.00 -3.38
N CYS A 153 -2.70 15.74 -3.30
CA CYS A 153 -3.69 16.62 -3.94
C CYS A 153 -3.74 18.02 -3.31
N LYS A 154 -3.43 18.14 -2.01
CA LYS A 154 -3.37 19.41 -1.28
C LYS A 154 -2.06 20.18 -1.47
N THR A 155 -0.90 19.54 -1.35
CA THR A 155 0.42 20.20 -1.30
C THR A 155 1.38 19.83 -2.44
N GLY A 156 1.05 18.84 -3.27
CA GLY A 156 1.93 18.32 -4.32
C GLY A 156 3.13 17.50 -3.79
N THR A 157 3.11 17.10 -2.52
CA THR A 157 4.23 16.39 -1.86
C THR A 157 3.81 15.01 -1.36
N LEU A 158 4.79 14.12 -1.15
CA LEU A 158 4.57 12.85 -0.46
C LEU A 158 4.49 13.08 1.06
N LEU A 159 3.53 12.45 1.74
CA LEU A 159 3.50 12.37 3.20
C LEU A 159 4.45 11.25 3.64
N ASN A 160 5.51 11.58 4.39
CA ASN A 160 6.56 10.61 4.67
C ASN A 160 6.25 9.71 5.88
N LEU A 161 6.91 8.55 5.99
CA LEU A 161 6.68 7.56 7.04
C LEU A 161 6.84 8.11 8.46
N SER A 162 7.76 9.05 8.69
CA SER A 162 7.94 9.68 10.01
C SER A 162 6.76 10.58 10.37
N GLU A 163 6.20 11.33 9.41
CA GLU A 163 4.97 12.12 9.62
C GLU A 163 3.78 11.21 9.93
N ILE A 164 3.60 10.11 9.19
CA ILE A 164 2.49 9.16 9.42
C ILE A 164 2.62 8.53 10.81
N ASN A 165 3.79 7.98 11.15
CA ASN A 165 4.02 7.39 12.47
C ASN A 165 3.83 8.43 13.58
N SER A 166 4.28 9.69 13.40
CA SER A 166 4.06 10.77 14.39
C SER A 166 2.58 11.05 14.65
N SER A 167 1.71 10.95 13.65
CA SER A 167 0.25 11.09 13.84
C SER A 167 -0.36 9.92 14.62
N LEU A 168 0.13 8.69 14.41
CA LEU A 168 -0.32 7.50 15.12
C LEU A 168 0.23 7.39 16.55
N LEU A 169 1.42 7.93 16.82
CA LEU A 169 1.98 8.06 18.17
C LEU A 169 1.04 8.86 19.09
N ALA A 170 0.38 9.90 18.58
CA ALA A 170 -0.57 10.71 19.35
C ALA A 170 -1.86 9.95 19.77
N LEU A 171 -2.18 8.84 19.11
CA LEU A 171 -3.31 7.98 19.42
C LEU A 171 -2.97 6.86 20.43
N SER A 172 -1.68 6.65 20.69
CA SER A 172 -1.20 5.51 21.48
C SER A 172 -1.11 5.89 22.97
N ASP A 173 -1.46 4.95 23.85
CA ASP A 173 -1.21 5.12 25.28
C ASP A 173 0.30 5.11 25.53
N LYS A 174 0.80 6.07 26.32
CA LYS A 174 2.20 6.17 26.74
C LYS A 174 2.68 4.96 27.54
N SER A 175 1.75 4.17 28.09
CA SER A 175 2.06 2.92 28.81
C SER A 175 2.37 1.72 27.90
N VAL A 176 2.09 1.80 26.60
CA VAL A 176 2.22 0.69 25.64
C VAL A 176 3.16 1.07 24.50
N GLU A 177 3.93 0.10 23.99
CA GLU A 177 4.71 0.30 22.77
C GLU A 177 3.75 0.57 21.58
N PRO A 178 3.89 1.73 20.90
CA PRO A 178 2.91 2.17 19.92
C PRO A 178 3.07 1.44 18.58
N LEU A 179 1.99 1.36 17.79
CA LEU A 179 2.06 0.86 16.42
C LEU A 179 2.98 1.76 15.60
N GLN A 180 4.11 1.20 15.16
CA GLN A 180 4.93 1.79 14.11
C GLN A 180 4.65 1.07 12.80
N ILE A 181 4.21 1.83 11.79
CA ILE A 181 4.14 1.36 10.42
C ILE A 181 5.57 1.04 9.98
N ASN A 182 5.79 -0.19 9.52
CA ASN A 182 7.07 -0.64 9.00
C ASN A 182 7.27 -0.15 7.55
N VAL A 183 8.53 -0.12 7.13
CA VAL A 183 8.93 0.38 5.80
C VAL A 183 8.23 -0.38 4.67
N LEU A 184 8.05 -1.70 4.77
CA LEU A 184 7.42 -2.49 3.71
C LEU A 184 5.94 -2.11 3.51
N ASP A 185 5.15 -1.99 4.58
CA ASP A 185 3.76 -1.55 4.48
C ASP A 185 3.64 -0.12 3.90
N TYR A 186 4.53 0.79 4.32
CA TYR A 186 4.61 2.13 3.74
C TYR A 186 4.89 2.11 2.24
N LEU A 187 5.91 1.37 1.80
CA LEU A 187 6.29 1.29 0.38
C LEU A 187 5.23 0.63 -0.48
N LEU A 188 4.51 -0.38 0.05
CA LEU A 188 3.39 -1.02 -0.65
C LEU A 188 2.21 -0.05 -0.85
N GLY A 189 1.82 0.72 0.18
CA GLY A 189 0.77 1.74 0.07
C GLY A 189 1.15 2.92 -0.84
N VAL A 190 2.42 3.35 -0.82
CA VAL A 190 2.95 4.37 -1.74
C VAL A 190 3.04 3.86 -3.19
N ALA A 191 3.18 2.56 -3.41
CA ALA A 191 3.10 2.01 -4.75
C ALA A 191 1.65 1.98 -5.28
N ASP A 192 0.67 1.66 -4.44
CA ASP A 192 -0.76 1.70 -4.83
C ASP A 192 -1.26 3.12 -5.11
N LEU A 193 -0.80 4.11 -4.33
CA LEU A 193 -1.00 5.55 -4.62
C LEU A 193 -0.74 5.91 -6.08
N THR A 194 0.26 5.31 -6.73
CA THR A 194 0.57 5.63 -8.14
C THR A 194 -0.56 5.24 -9.10
N GLY A 195 -1.35 4.22 -8.77
CA GLY A 195 -2.52 3.80 -9.50
C GLY A 195 -3.65 4.83 -9.40
N GLU A 196 -3.89 5.37 -8.20
CA GLU A 196 -4.88 6.42 -7.98
C GLU A 196 -4.44 7.76 -8.58
N LEU A 197 -3.16 8.11 -8.49
CA LEU A 197 -2.58 9.26 -9.19
C LEU A 197 -2.72 9.14 -10.71
N MET A 198 -2.51 7.94 -11.28
CA MET A 198 -2.74 7.69 -12.70
C MET A 198 -4.22 7.86 -13.08
N ARG A 199 -5.17 7.32 -12.29
CA ARG A 199 -6.60 7.55 -12.51
C ARG A 199 -6.96 9.04 -12.47
N LEU A 200 -6.46 9.76 -11.45
CA LEU A 200 -6.66 11.21 -11.32
C LEU A 200 -6.11 11.94 -12.54
N ALA A 201 -4.88 11.64 -12.98
CA ALA A 201 -4.27 12.29 -14.13
C ALA A 201 -5.08 12.09 -15.43
N ILE A 202 -5.61 10.88 -15.68
CA ILE A 202 -6.48 10.63 -16.85
C ILE A 202 -7.79 11.43 -16.77
N GLY A 203 -8.40 11.52 -15.58
CA GLY A 203 -9.58 12.37 -15.35
C GLY A 203 -9.28 13.85 -15.59
N ARG A 204 -8.18 14.37 -15.04
CA ARG A 204 -7.72 15.75 -15.22
C ARG A 204 -7.38 16.06 -16.68
N ILE A 205 -6.85 15.10 -17.45
CA ILE A 205 -6.62 15.24 -18.90
C ILE A 205 -7.95 15.40 -19.65
N SER A 206 -8.97 14.60 -19.30
CA SER A 206 -10.31 14.71 -19.89
C SER A 206 -10.96 16.06 -19.62
N ASP A 207 -10.71 16.65 -18.44
CA ASP A 207 -11.19 17.98 -18.04
C ASP A 207 -10.31 19.14 -18.58
N GLY A 208 -9.29 18.84 -19.41
CA GLY A 208 -8.39 19.83 -20.02
C GLY A 208 -7.27 20.36 -19.11
N GLU A 209 -7.10 19.84 -17.90
CA GLU A 209 -6.08 20.27 -16.93
C GLU A 209 -4.71 19.60 -17.17
N ILE A 210 -4.19 19.74 -18.40
CA ILE A 210 -2.99 19.03 -18.88
C ILE A 210 -1.75 19.33 -18.02
N GLU A 211 -1.54 20.57 -17.59
CA GLU A 211 -0.42 20.93 -16.71
C GLU A 211 -0.45 20.20 -15.36
N TYR A 212 -1.65 19.96 -14.81
CA TYR A 212 -1.78 19.24 -13.55
C TYR A 212 -1.52 17.74 -13.74
N ALA A 213 -1.98 17.16 -14.85
CA ALA A 213 -1.63 15.80 -15.23
C ALA A 213 -0.11 15.62 -15.48
N GLN A 214 0.57 16.61 -16.05
CA GLN A 214 2.03 16.60 -16.19
C GLN A 214 2.74 16.67 -14.83
N LYS A 215 2.25 17.47 -13.88
CA LYS A 215 2.77 17.50 -12.48
C LYS A 215 2.60 16.14 -11.80
N ILE A 216 1.46 15.47 -11.98
CA ILE A 216 1.23 14.10 -11.50
C ILE A 216 2.20 13.12 -12.16
N CYS A 217 2.34 13.18 -13.49
CA CYS A 217 3.27 12.35 -14.26
C CYS A 217 4.70 12.44 -13.74
N GLN A 218 5.19 13.66 -13.50
CA GLN A 218 6.53 13.90 -12.97
C GLN A 218 6.69 13.30 -11.56
N PHE A 219 5.72 13.50 -10.67
CA PHE A 219 5.76 12.93 -9.31
C PHE A 219 5.77 11.39 -9.31
N VAL A 220 4.92 10.75 -10.11
CA VAL A 220 4.90 9.27 -10.21
C VAL A 220 6.19 8.74 -10.84
N ARG A 221 6.75 9.44 -11.84
CA ARG A 221 8.04 9.12 -12.46
C ARG A 221 9.19 9.22 -11.44
N ASP A 222 9.19 10.22 -10.58
CA ASP A 222 10.20 10.39 -9.53
C ASP A 222 10.08 9.32 -8.45
N LEU A 223 8.87 8.98 -7.99
CA LEU A 223 8.65 7.83 -7.09
C LEU A 223 9.18 6.52 -7.68
N TYR A 224 8.89 6.24 -8.95
CA TYR A 224 9.39 5.04 -9.63
C TYR A 224 10.92 5.02 -9.73
N ARG A 225 11.56 6.18 -9.99
CA ARG A 225 13.03 6.32 -10.06
C ARG A 225 13.72 6.08 -8.73
N GLU A 226 13.13 6.50 -7.61
CA GLU A 226 13.71 6.20 -6.28
C GLU A 226 13.50 4.73 -5.92
N LEU A 227 12.30 4.19 -6.15
CA LEU A 227 11.99 2.80 -5.77
C LEU A 227 12.72 1.74 -6.60
N ILE A 228 13.12 2.03 -7.85
CA ILE A 228 13.92 1.08 -8.64
C ILE A 228 15.31 0.82 -8.03
N VAL A 229 15.85 1.76 -7.25
CA VAL A 229 17.11 1.62 -6.52
C VAL A 229 16.91 0.89 -5.18
N ILE A 230 15.78 1.15 -4.50
CA ILE A 230 15.49 0.61 -3.17
C ILE A 230 15.02 -0.84 -3.22
N VAL A 231 14.10 -1.19 -4.13
CA VAL A 231 13.44 -2.51 -4.14
C VAL A 231 14.41 -3.70 -4.27
N PRO A 232 15.50 -3.66 -5.06
CA PRO A 232 16.49 -4.74 -5.11
C PRO A 232 17.27 -4.95 -3.80
N LEU A 233 17.31 -3.94 -2.92
CA LEU A 233 18.00 -3.98 -1.62
C LEU A 233 17.10 -4.47 -0.47
N MET A 234 15.81 -4.71 -0.75
CA MET A 234 14.83 -5.15 0.25
C MET A 234 14.81 -6.68 0.39
N ASP A 235 14.74 -7.14 1.65
CA ASP A 235 14.35 -8.51 1.97
C ASP A 235 12.91 -8.79 1.51
N ASP A 236 12.67 -9.99 0.98
CA ASP A 236 11.37 -10.46 0.47
C ASP A 236 10.65 -9.48 -0.49
N HIS A 237 11.41 -8.86 -1.40
CA HIS A 237 10.91 -7.87 -2.37
C HIS A 237 9.96 -8.43 -3.45
N ALA A 238 9.47 -9.67 -3.34
CA ALA A 238 8.64 -10.33 -4.35
C ALA A 238 7.30 -9.61 -4.58
N GLU A 239 6.72 -9.02 -3.52
CA GLU A 239 5.50 -8.21 -3.63
C GLU A 239 5.79 -6.83 -4.24
N MET A 240 6.82 -6.14 -3.74
CA MET A 240 7.27 -4.86 -4.29
C MET A 240 7.65 -4.95 -5.77
N LYS A 241 8.26 -6.04 -6.23
CA LYS A 241 8.57 -6.25 -7.65
C LYS A 241 7.31 -6.19 -8.53
N LYS A 242 6.23 -6.86 -8.12
CA LYS A 242 4.94 -6.81 -8.82
C LYS A 242 4.33 -5.41 -8.79
N LYS A 243 4.44 -4.70 -7.66
CA LYS A 243 4.01 -3.31 -7.57
C LYS A 243 4.80 -2.40 -8.53
N MET A 244 6.12 -2.58 -8.65
CA MET A 244 6.96 -1.82 -9.59
C MET A 244 6.53 -2.03 -11.06
N GLU A 245 6.13 -3.25 -11.45
CA GLU A 245 5.57 -3.52 -12.78
C GLU A 245 4.26 -2.73 -13.01
N VAL A 246 3.39 -2.64 -12.01
CA VAL A 246 2.14 -1.83 -12.06
C VAL A 246 2.42 -0.32 -12.03
N MET A 247 3.40 0.13 -11.26
CA MET A 247 3.85 1.53 -11.24
C MET A 247 4.37 1.96 -12.61
N LEU A 248 5.18 1.14 -13.28
CA LEU A 248 5.69 1.42 -14.63
C LEU A 248 4.52 1.56 -15.63
N GLN A 249 3.56 0.63 -15.60
CA GLN A 249 2.34 0.75 -16.41
C GLN A 249 1.56 2.04 -16.11
N SER A 250 1.56 2.48 -14.86
CA SER A 250 0.90 3.72 -14.44
C SER A 250 1.62 4.95 -15.00
N VAL A 251 2.95 5.01 -14.95
CA VAL A 251 3.76 6.05 -15.62
C VAL A 251 3.45 6.09 -17.11
N THR A 252 3.58 4.95 -17.82
CA THR A 252 3.38 4.87 -19.27
C THR A 252 1.98 5.30 -19.70
N LYS A 253 0.94 4.99 -18.91
CA LYS A 253 -0.44 5.44 -19.20
C LYS A 253 -0.57 6.95 -19.13
N ILE A 254 0.00 7.60 -18.12
CA ILE A 254 -0.06 9.06 -17.98
C ILE A 254 0.77 9.72 -19.09
N GLU A 255 1.97 9.22 -19.37
CA GLU A 255 2.86 9.73 -20.42
C GLU A 255 2.21 9.66 -21.80
N ASN A 256 1.65 8.51 -22.18
CA ASN A 256 0.97 8.32 -23.46
C ASN A 256 -0.27 9.23 -23.60
N ALA A 257 -1.03 9.43 -22.52
CA ALA A 257 -2.18 10.33 -22.53
C ALA A 257 -1.75 11.81 -22.69
N CYS A 258 -0.71 12.26 -21.98
CA CYS A 258 -0.14 13.59 -22.13
C CYS A 258 0.41 13.82 -23.55
N PHE A 259 1.15 12.85 -24.08
CA PHE A 259 1.70 12.88 -25.44
C PHE A 259 0.58 12.95 -26.50
N GLY A 260 -0.45 12.09 -26.39
CA GLY A 260 -1.57 12.06 -27.33
C GLY A 260 -2.35 13.37 -27.40
N VAL A 261 -2.51 14.08 -26.28
CA VAL A 261 -3.12 15.42 -26.27
C VAL A 261 -2.15 16.48 -26.84
N HIS A 262 -0.87 16.41 -26.51
CA HIS A 262 0.12 17.37 -27.02
C HIS A 262 0.25 17.33 -28.56
N VAL A 263 0.29 16.13 -29.15
CA VAL A 263 0.33 15.96 -30.62
C VAL A 263 -0.92 16.55 -31.26
N ARG A 264 -2.12 16.16 -30.80
CA ARG A 264 -3.40 16.67 -31.35
C ARG A 264 -3.58 18.18 -31.19
N GLY A 265 -3.10 18.73 -30.07
CA GLY A 265 -3.08 20.17 -29.84
C GLY A 265 -2.10 20.93 -30.73
N SER A 266 -1.08 20.24 -31.27
CA SER A 266 -0.09 20.80 -32.21
C SER A 266 -0.50 20.63 -33.69
N GLU A 267 -1.39 19.68 -33.99
CA GLU A 267 -1.97 19.48 -35.33
C GLU A 267 -2.96 20.61 -35.70
N TYR A 268 -3.62 21.23 -34.70
CA TYR A 268 -4.52 22.37 -34.88
C TYR A 268 -3.76 23.71 -35.00
N ILE A 269 -3.02 23.87 -36.10
CA ILE A 269 -2.70 25.21 -36.63
C ILE A 269 -3.98 25.75 -37.29
N PRO A 270 -4.49 26.95 -36.94
CA PRO A 270 -5.66 27.52 -37.60
C PRO A 270 -5.36 27.89 -39.06
N LEU A 271 -5.62 26.96 -39.97
CA LEU A 271 -5.58 27.20 -41.41
C LEU A 271 -6.91 27.84 -41.84
N LEU A 272 -6.89 29.18 -42.02
CA LEU A 272 -7.99 30.07 -42.48
C LEU A 272 -9.07 30.28 -41.39
N GLY A 273 -9.70 31.45 -41.16
CA GLY A 273 -9.65 32.81 -41.72
C GLY A 273 -10.89 33.60 -41.18
N THR A 274 -11.11 34.91 -41.34
CA THR A 274 -10.36 36.03 -41.96
C THR A 274 -10.88 37.37 -41.38
N ASP A 275 -10.03 38.31 -40.95
CA ASP A 275 -10.41 39.66 -40.44
C ASP A 275 -9.59 40.80 -41.12
N ASN A 276 -9.46 40.75 -42.45
CA ASN A 276 -8.93 41.86 -43.25
C ASN A 276 -9.85 42.05 -44.48
N PRO A 277 -10.52 43.21 -44.64
CA PRO A 277 -11.44 43.44 -45.75
C PRO A 277 -10.73 43.81 -47.07
N ASP A 278 -9.41 44.07 -47.04
CA ASP A 278 -8.63 44.50 -48.21
C ASP A 278 -7.77 43.37 -48.76
N PHE A 279 -8.37 42.52 -49.61
CA PHE A 279 -7.60 41.77 -50.61
C PHE A 279 -8.31 41.82 -51.97
N SER A 280 -7.90 42.80 -52.77
CA SER A 280 -8.35 42.97 -54.16
C SER A 280 -8.00 41.75 -54.99
N PHE A 281 -9.03 41.07 -55.52
CA PHE A 281 -8.90 40.04 -56.55
C PHE A 281 -8.41 40.68 -57.86
N PHE A 282 -7.09 40.84 -58.00
CA PHE A 282 -6.47 41.17 -59.28
C PHE A 282 -6.46 39.91 -60.14
N GLY A 283 -7.33 39.89 -61.15
CA GLY A 283 -7.32 38.85 -62.16
C GLY A 283 -6.03 38.90 -62.99
N ILE A 284 -5.56 37.72 -63.40
CA ILE A 284 -4.66 37.59 -64.54
C ILE A 284 -5.53 37.12 -65.70
N SER A 285 -5.80 38.04 -66.62
CA SER A 285 -6.39 37.77 -67.91
C SER A 285 -5.32 37.32 -68.91
N ASP A 286 -5.65 36.27 -69.66
CA ASP A 286 -5.33 36.08 -71.08
C ASP A 286 -3.94 35.62 -71.55
N PHE A 287 -3.97 34.38 -72.07
CA PHE A 287 -3.54 33.91 -73.41
C PHE A 287 -2.07 33.54 -73.76
N GLU A 288 -2.03 32.50 -74.62
CA GLU A 288 -0.95 31.84 -75.39
C GLU A 288 0.19 31.11 -74.64
#